data_AF-A0A348Y6I1-F1
#
_entry.id   AF-A0A348Y6I1-F1
#
_cell.length_a   1.000
_cell.length_b   1.000
_cell.length_c   1.000
_cell.angle_alpha   90.00
_cell.angle_beta   90.00
_cell.angle_gamma   90.00
#
_symmetry.space_group_name_H-M   'P 1'
#
loop_
_entity.id
_entity.type
_entity.pdbx_description
1 polymer ?
#
loop_
_entity_poly.entity_id
_entity_poly.type
_entity_poly.pdbx_seq_one_letter_code
_entity_poly.pdbx_strand_id
1 'polypeptide(L)'
;MQKTILSLTIGLSLFLGLSACQPTSNTSLESHDSKNAEQINTPTPIETTISKPSTPTDSAIDAKTCLSLSNTIKKVDNTSKIDAMYAIQKQLKSCLPMASNDEVLSLLKDYQAMYKRFLSHETDLNTVESELAFFDVLSALEQDKKIPKEDLEQISPRLRYLISLIL
;
A
#
# COMPACT_ATOMS: atom_id res chain seq x y z
N MET A 1 59.81 4.31 -19.28
CA MET A 1 59.29 3.71 -18.02
C MET A 1 57.77 3.62 -18.11
N GLN A 2 57.20 2.60 -17.47
CA GLN A 2 55.99 1.86 -17.82
C GLN A 2 54.67 2.67 -17.88
N LYS A 3 53.83 2.32 -18.87
CA LYS A 3 52.37 2.54 -18.85
C LYS A 3 51.73 1.27 -18.29
N THR A 4 51.09 1.35 -17.12
CA THR A 4 50.29 0.28 -16.54
C THR A 4 48.83 0.48 -16.93
N ILE A 5 48.33 -0.39 -17.80
CA ILE A 5 46.90 -0.50 -18.11
C ILE A 5 46.34 -1.54 -17.14
N LEU A 6 45.51 -1.10 -16.19
CA LEU A 6 44.79 -1.98 -15.28
C LEU A 6 43.46 -2.37 -15.93
N SER A 7 43.37 -3.58 -16.47
CA SER A 7 42.10 -4.17 -16.94
C SER A 7 41.31 -4.67 -15.74
N LEU A 8 40.13 -4.09 -15.49
CA LEU A 8 39.19 -4.55 -14.47
C LEU A 8 38.07 -5.37 -15.14
N THR A 9 38.22 -6.69 -15.15
CA THR A 9 37.16 -7.64 -15.49
C THR A 9 36.29 -7.87 -14.25
N ILE A 10 35.07 -7.34 -14.25
CA ILE A 10 34.04 -7.69 -13.26
C ILE A 10 33.12 -8.73 -13.89
N GLY A 11 33.26 -9.96 -13.42
CA GLY A 11 32.46 -11.11 -13.84
C GLY A 11 31.01 -10.98 -13.38
N LEU A 12 30.10 -11.22 -14.32
CA LEU A 12 28.66 -11.25 -14.12
C LEU A 12 28.26 -12.65 -13.61
N SER A 13 27.89 -12.76 -12.33
CA SER A 13 27.31 -14.00 -11.78
C SER A 13 25.86 -13.77 -11.38
N LEU A 14 24.94 -14.09 -12.28
CA LEU A 14 23.52 -14.28 -11.99
C LEU A 14 23.34 -15.59 -11.21
N PHE A 15 22.90 -15.50 -9.95
CA PHE A 15 22.25 -16.63 -9.27
C PHE A 15 20.74 -16.39 -9.30
N LEU A 16 20.05 -17.04 -10.24
CA LEU A 16 18.59 -17.19 -10.23
C LEU A 16 18.25 -18.44 -9.43
N GLY A 17 17.99 -18.29 -8.13
CA GLY A 17 17.36 -19.32 -7.30
C GLY A 17 15.86 -19.11 -7.26
N LEU A 18 15.11 -19.82 -8.11
CA LEU A 18 13.65 -19.95 -7.96
C LEU A 18 13.38 -21.16 -7.07
N SER A 19 13.15 -20.94 -5.77
CA SER A 19 12.53 -21.96 -4.91
C SER A 19 11.02 -21.86 -5.06
N ALA A 20 10.43 -22.78 -5.84
CA ALA A 20 8.99 -22.97 -5.83
C ALA A 20 8.57 -23.64 -4.52
N CYS A 21 7.77 -22.96 -3.70
CA CYS A 21 7.08 -23.57 -2.56
C CYS A 21 5.95 -24.46 -3.10
N GLN A 22 6.10 -25.77 -2.94
CA GLN A 22 5.06 -26.74 -3.24
C GLN A 22 4.26 -27.03 -1.94
N PRO A 23 2.92 -26.93 -1.92
CA PRO A 23 2.13 -27.22 -0.74
C PRO A 23 1.96 -28.75 -0.58
N THR A 24 2.31 -29.28 0.59
CA THR A 24 2.04 -30.67 0.96
C THR A 24 0.55 -30.87 1.23
N SER A 25 -0.13 -31.56 0.31
CA SER A 25 -1.44 -32.17 0.51
C SER A 25 -1.28 -33.53 1.18
N ASN A 26 -1.68 -33.68 2.45
CA ASN A 26 -1.90 -34.98 3.06
C ASN A 26 -3.39 -35.12 3.40
N THR A 27 -4.13 -35.83 2.55
CA THR A 27 -5.38 -36.48 2.91
C THR A 27 -5.44 -37.79 2.14
N SER A 28 -5.25 -38.91 2.86
CA SER A 28 -6.23 -39.99 3.00
C SER A 28 -5.62 -41.40 3.02
N LEU A 29 -6.27 -42.24 3.84
CA LEU A 29 -6.33 -43.72 3.86
C LEU A 29 -5.05 -44.44 4.34
N GLU A 30 -5.08 -45.49 5.17
CA GLU A 30 -6.09 -46.55 5.31
C GLU A 30 -5.80 -47.43 6.56
N SER A 31 -6.64 -48.49 6.75
CA SER A 31 -6.45 -49.73 7.53
C SER A 31 -6.97 -49.74 8.98
N HIS A 32 -7.74 -50.72 9.48
CA HIS A 32 -8.45 -51.89 8.95
C HIS A 32 -9.28 -52.47 10.13
N ASP A 33 -10.42 -53.10 9.81
CA ASP A 33 -11.08 -54.25 10.45
C ASP A 33 -11.85 -54.23 11.80
N SER A 34 -13.13 -54.57 11.64
CA SER A 34 -13.90 -55.67 12.26
C SER A 34 -14.56 -55.58 13.66
N LYS A 35 -15.90 -55.71 13.58
CA LYS A 35 -16.84 -56.55 14.36
C LYS A 35 -17.41 -56.10 15.72
N ASN A 36 -18.71 -55.81 15.65
CA ASN A 36 -19.83 -56.47 16.35
C ASN A 36 -20.35 -55.89 17.70
N ALA A 37 -21.67 -56.00 17.83
CA ALA A 37 -22.55 -55.92 19.01
C ALA A 37 -23.22 -54.57 19.38
N GLU A 38 -24.54 -54.68 19.38
CA GLU A 38 -25.66 -53.80 19.71
C GLU A 38 -25.86 -53.64 21.23
N GLN A 39 -26.05 -52.41 21.75
CA GLN A 39 -27.08 -52.12 22.77
C GLN A 39 -27.26 -50.62 23.12
N ILE A 40 -28.51 -50.35 23.48
CA ILE A 40 -29.25 -49.11 23.72
C ILE A 40 -28.83 -48.40 25.02
N ASN A 41 -28.86 -47.05 25.05
CA ASN A 41 -29.53 -46.22 26.08
C ASN A 41 -29.19 -44.72 25.95
N THR A 42 -30.22 -43.89 25.77
CA THR A 42 -30.26 -42.46 26.14
C THR A 42 -30.76 -42.36 27.60
N PRO A 43 -30.32 -41.39 28.44
CA PRO A 43 -30.85 -40.02 28.37
C PRO A 43 -29.85 -38.87 28.69
N THR A 44 -30.14 -37.69 28.14
CA THR A 44 -29.59 -36.32 28.39
C THR A 44 -29.89 -35.82 29.84
N PRO A 45 -29.54 -34.59 30.31
CA PRO A 45 -28.68 -33.49 29.78
C PRO A 45 -27.84 -32.73 30.86
N ILE A 46 -26.69 -32.10 30.53
CA ILE A 46 -26.27 -30.82 31.16
C ILE A 46 -25.52 -29.93 30.15
N GLU A 47 -26.29 -28.97 29.63
CA GLU A 47 -26.00 -27.56 29.40
C GLU A 47 -24.59 -27.03 29.77
N THR A 48 -23.80 -26.61 28.78
CA THR A 48 -23.02 -25.36 28.90
C THR A 48 -22.80 -24.79 27.51
N THR A 49 -23.77 -24.01 27.03
CA THR A 49 -23.58 -23.14 25.87
C THR A 49 -22.62 -22.03 26.31
N ILE A 50 -21.33 -22.23 26.07
CA ILE A 50 -20.32 -21.17 26.21
C ILE A 50 -20.64 -20.15 25.12
N SER A 51 -21.38 -19.11 25.52
CA SER A 51 -21.59 -17.91 24.73
C SER A 51 -20.22 -17.28 24.50
N LYS A 52 -19.66 -17.51 23.30
CA LYS A 52 -18.46 -16.81 22.86
C LYS A 52 -18.84 -15.33 22.72
N PRO A 53 -18.13 -14.41 23.39
CA PRO A 53 -18.41 -12.99 23.27
C PRO A 53 -18.21 -12.60 21.81
N SER A 54 -19.25 -12.06 21.19
CA SER A 54 -19.16 -11.35 19.92
C SER A 54 -18.18 -10.21 20.11
N THR A 55 -16.95 -10.41 19.66
CA THR A 55 -16.03 -9.30 19.41
C THR A 55 -16.76 -8.30 18.51
N PRO A 56 -16.67 -6.99 18.79
CA PRO A 56 -17.33 -5.99 17.96
C PRO A 56 -16.77 -6.19 16.55
N THR A 57 -17.65 -6.56 15.62
CA THR A 57 -17.34 -6.61 14.21
C THR A 57 -16.88 -5.22 13.82
N ASP A 58 -15.56 -5.04 13.72
CA ASP A 58 -14.94 -3.96 12.99
C ASP A 58 -15.76 -3.81 11.72
N SER A 59 -16.47 -2.68 11.57
CA SER A 59 -17.56 -2.50 10.60
C SER A 59 -17.24 -3.23 9.31
N ALA A 60 -17.99 -4.29 9.01
CA ALA A 60 -17.83 -5.05 7.77
C ALA A 60 -17.99 -4.04 6.63
N ILE A 61 -16.89 -3.72 5.96
CA ILE A 61 -16.91 -2.82 4.81
C ILE A 61 -17.82 -3.49 3.78
N ASP A 62 -18.94 -2.86 3.49
CA ASP A 62 -19.91 -3.42 2.58
C ASP A 62 -19.36 -3.40 1.14
N ALA A 63 -19.65 -4.43 0.33
CA ALA A 63 -19.15 -4.53 -1.04
C ALA A 63 -19.51 -3.31 -1.91
N LYS A 64 -20.63 -2.64 -1.65
CA LYS A 64 -21.05 -1.39 -2.30
C LYS A 64 -20.10 -0.24 -1.97
N THR A 65 -19.57 -0.19 -0.75
CA THR A 65 -18.53 0.78 -0.35
C THR A 65 -17.29 0.61 -1.23
N CYS A 66 -16.85 -0.64 -1.49
CA CYS A 66 -15.71 -0.92 -2.36
C CYS A 66 -15.98 -0.64 -3.84
N LEU A 67 -17.19 -0.93 -4.33
CA LEU A 67 -17.61 -0.58 -5.69
C LEU A 67 -17.62 0.93 -5.94
N SER A 68 -17.92 1.73 -4.91
CA SER A 68 -17.95 3.19 -5.01
C SER A 68 -16.57 3.86 -4.94
N LEU A 69 -15.54 3.13 -4.52
CA LEU A 69 -14.21 3.66 -4.20
C LEU A 69 -13.54 4.33 -5.40
N SER A 70 -13.66 3.76 -6.61
CA SER A 70 -13.14 4.36 -7.85
C SER A 70 -13.62 5.81 -8.06
N ASN A 71 -14.90 6.08 -7.77
CA ASN A 71 -15.47 7.42 -7.93
C ASN A 71 -14.91 8.41 -6.90
N THR A 72 -14.67 7.95 -5.67
CA THR A 72 -14.04 8.78 -4.63
C THR A 72 -12.58 9.07 -4.99
N ILE A 73 -11.84 8.07 -5.49
CA ILE A 73 -10.44 8.23 -5.95
C ILE A 73 -10.34 9.29 -7.06
N LYS A 74 -11.31 9.34 -7.97
CA LYS A 74 -11.34 10.29 -9.09
C LYS A 74 -11.55 11.75 -8.67
N LYS A 75 -12.08 12.00 -7.46
CA LYS A 75 -12.31 13.36 -6.94
C LYS A 75 -11.08 14.00 -6.31
N VAL A 76 -10.03 13.21 -6.01
CA VAL A 76 -8.80 13.73 -5.43
C VAL A 76 -7.88 14.26 -6.52
N ASP A 77 -7.44 15.50 -6.33
CA ASP A 77 -6.65 16.29 -7.27
C ASP A 77 -5.63 17.21 -6.56
N ASN A 78 -5.02 18.14 -7.29
CA ASN A 78 -4.01 19.06 -6.78
C ASN A 78 -4.54 20.15 -5.83
N THR A 79 -5.86 20.32 -5.74
CA THR A 79 -6.50 21.22 -4.77
C THR A 79 -6.78 20.52 -3.44
N SER A 80 -6.75 19.18 -3.46
CA SER A 80 -7.03 18.35 -2.30
C SER A 80 -5.89 18.40 -1.26
N LYS A 81 -6.25 18.11 0.00
CA LYS A 81 -5.32 17.92 1.12
C LYS A 81 -4.94 16.44 1.27
N ILE A 82 -3.80 16.18 1.89
CA ILE A 82 -3.23 14.84 2.13
C ILE A 82 -4.19 13.91 2.88
N ASP A 83 -5.04 14.45 3.75
CA ASP A 83 -6.07 13.69 4.47
C ASP A 83 -7.03 12.96 3.52
N ALA A 84 -7.31 13.53 2.35
CA ALA A 84 -8.10 12.88 1.32
C ALA A 84 -7.39 11.63 0.78
N MET A 85 -6.06 11.68 0.62
CA MET A 85 -5.26 10.51 0.22
C MET A 85 -5.26 9.44 1.31
N TYR A 86 -5.12 9.84 2.59
CA TYR A 86 -5.16 8.90 3.71
C TYR A 86 -6.53 8.22 3.86
N ALA A 87 -7.63 8.95 3.64
CA ALA A 87 -8.97 8.39 3.63
C ALA A 87 -9.13 7.32 2.53
N ILE A 88 -8.65 7.61 1.31
CA ILE A 88 -8.62 6.63 0.21
C ILE A 88 -7.75 5.43 0.55
N GLN A 89 -6.56 5.64 1.10
CA GLN A 89 -5.64 4.56 1.46
C GLN A 89 -6.27 3.62 2.50
N LYS A 90 -6.98 4.17 3.48
CA LYS A 90 -7.72 3.38 4.47
C LYS A 90 -8.79 2.52 3.81
N GLN A 91 -9.59 3.08 2.91
CA GLN A 91 -10.62 2.34 2.18
C GLN A 91 -10.03 1.26 1.26
N LEU A 92 -8.95 1.56 0.55
CA LEU A 92 -8.24 0.59 -0.29
C LEU A 92 -7.75 -0.61 0.51
N LYS A 93 -7.12 -0.39 1.67
CA LYS A 93 -6.64 -1.49 2.54
C LYS A 93 -7.75 -2.47 2.91
N SER A 94 -8.95 -1.95 3.13
CA SER A 94 -10.11 -2.77 3.45
C SER A 94 -10.76 -3.43 2.23
N CYS A 95 -10.71 -2.79 1.06
CA CYS A 95 -11.36 -3.29 -0.15
C CYS A 95 -10.53 -4.30 -0.95
N LEU A 96 -9.20 -4.14 -0.97
CA LEU A 96 -8.32 -5.01 -1.75
C LEU A 96 -8.43 -6.50 -1.41
N PRO A 97 -8.55 -6.93 -0.13
CA PRO A 97 -8.67 -8.35 0.20
C PRO A 97 -9.97 -9.02 -0.27
N MET A 98 -11.02 -8.24 -0.56
CA MET A 98 -12.35 -8.74 -0.93
C MET A 98 -12.65 -8.58 -2.42
N ALA A 99 -11.82 -7.84 -3.15
CA ALA A 99 -12.00 -7.54 -4.56
C ALA A 99 -11.49 -8.70 -5.44
N SER A 100 -12.15 -8.90 -6.58
CA SER A 100 -11.63 -9.77 -7.65
C SER A 100 -10.33 -9.21 -8.24
N ASN A 101 -9.55 -10.04 -8.93
CA ASN A 101 -8.29 -9.61 -9.55
C ASN A 101 -8.47 -8.42 -10.52
N ASP A 102 -9.55 -8.41 -11.30
CA ASP A 102 -9.85 -7.33 -12.24
C ASP A 102 -10.20 -6.02 -11.51
N GLU A 103 -10.97 -6.11 -10.42
CA GLU A 103 -11.30 -4.97 -9.56
C GLU A 103 -10.07 -4.42 -8.86
N VAL A 104 -9.19 -5.29 -8.34
CA VAL A 104 -7.89 -4.91 -7.76
C VAL A 104 -7.07 -4.12 -8.78
N LEU A 105 -6.92 -4.63 -10.00
CA LEU A 105 -6.16 -3.96 -11.04
C LEU A 105 -6.75 -2.59 -11.40
N SER A 106 -8.08 -2.49 -11.50
CA SER A 106 -8.77 -1.22 -11.75
C SER A 106 -8.55 -0.22 -10.62
N LEU A 107 -8.71 -0.64 -9.36
CA LEU A 107 -8.52 0.21 -8.17
C LEU A 107 -7.08 0.72 -8.08
N LEU A 108 -6.09 -0.14 -8.35
CA LEU A 108 -4.68 0.27 -8.33
C LEU A 108 -4.36 1.27 -9.46
N LYS A 109 -4.93 1.11 -10.66
CA LYS A 109 -4.80 2.10 -11.74
C LYS A 109 -5.40 3.45 -11.35
N ASP A 110 -6.60 3.45 -10.78
CA ASP A 110 -7.25 4.67 -10.31
C ASP A 110 -6.42 5.34 -9.19
N TYR A 111 -5.90 4.54 -8.25
CA TYR A 111 -5.07 5.01 -7.15
C TYR A 111 -3.76 5.62 -7.65
N GLN A 112 -3.10 5.00 -8.63
CA GLN A 112 -1.92 5.58 -9.26
C GLN A 112 -2.25 6.91 -9.97
N ALA A 113 -3.37 6.95 -10.71
CA ALA A 113 -3.81 8.17 -11.38
C ALA A 113 -4.13 9.29 -10.38
N MET A 114 -4.64 8.94 -9.20
CA MET A 114 -4.87 9.88 -8.10
C MET A 114 -3.58 10.52 -7.61
N TYR A 115 -2.52 9.74 -7.35
CA TYR A 115 -1.22 10.31 -6.99
C TYR A 115 -0.72 11.30 -8.04
N LYS A 116 -0.84 10.95 -9.33
CA LYS A 116 -0.44 11.84 -10.42
C LYS A 116 -1.21 13.16 -10.40
N ARG A 117 -2.54 13.13 -10.22
CA ARG A 117 -3.37 14.34 -10.10
C ARG A 117 -3.08 15.13 -8.83
N PHE A 118 -2.85 14.45 -7.71
CA PHE A 118 -2.53 15.13 -6.45
C PHE A 118 -1.18 15.83 -6.53
N LEU A 119 -0.16 15.17 -7.08
CA LEU A 119 1.18 15.70 -7.20
C LEU A 119 1.35 16.66 -8.38
N SER A 120 0.39 16.72 -9.32
CA SER A 120 0.49 17.67 -10.42
C SER A 120 0.48 19.09 -9.87
N HIS A 121 1.55 19.83 -10.11
CA HIS A 121 1.54 21.26 -9.93
C HIS A 121 0.93 21.91 -11.17
N GLU A 122 0.20 23.01 -11.00
CA GLU A 122 0.17 24.00 -12.07
C GLU A 122 1.59 24.56 -12.13
N THR A 123 2.25 24.42 -13.27
CA THR A 123 3.64 24.83 -13.46
C THR A 123 3.71 26.35 -13.28
N ASP A 124 3.99 26.77 -12.05
CA ASP A 124 4.15 28.19 -11.69
C ASP A 124 5.56 28.42 -11.12
N LEU A 125 6.54 27.66 -11.65
CA LEU A 125 7.96 28.02 -11.63
C LEU A 125 8.26 28.97 -12.80
N ASN A 126 7.37 29.92 -13.04
CA ASN A 126 7.40 30.76 -14.24
C ASN A 126 8.46 31.87 -14.16
N THR A 127 9.15 32.00 -13.01
CA THR A 127 10.24 32.94 -12.83
C THR A 127 11.50 32.23 -12.40
N VAL A 128 12.64 32.77 -12.84
CA VAL A 128 13.98 32.26 -12.47
C VAL A 128 14.16 32.27 -10.95
N GLU A 129 13.60 33.26 -10.27
CA GLU A 129 13.65 33.38 -8.82
C GLU A 129 12.90 32.23 -8.12
N SER A 130 11.69 31.90 -8.59
CA SER A 130 10.91 30.79 -8.03
C SER A 130 11.56 29.42 -8.27
N GLU A 131 12.24 29.25 -9.40
CA GLU A 131 13.00 28.04 -9.73
C GLU A 131 14.25 27.90 -8.85
N LEU A 132 15.04 28.97 -8.70
CA LEU A 132 16.20 28.98 -7.81
C LEU A 132 15.79 28.72 -6.37
N ALA A 133 14.74 29.38 -5.88
CA ALA A 133 14.21 29.17 -4.54
C ALA A 133 13.77 27.71 -4.31
N PHE A 134 13.16 27.07 -5.31
CA PHE A 134 12.82 25.65 -5.21
C PHE A 134 14.07 24.75 -5.06
N PHE A 135 15.11 24.99 -5.86
CA PHE A 135 16.36 24.23 -5.77
C PHE A 135 17.09 24.47 -4.44
N ASP A 136 17.12 25.71 -3.95
CA ASP A 136 17.72 26.06 -2.67
C ASP A 136 17.00 25.38 -1.50
N VAL A 137 15.66 25.36 -1.51
CA VAL A 137 14.85 24.64 -0.52
C VAL A 137 15.13 23.13 -0.58
N LEU A 138 15.18 22.54 -1.79
CA LEU A 138 15.47 21.11 -1.97
C LEU A 138 16.89 20.75 -1.49
N SER A 139 17.88 21.57 -1.83
CA SER A 139 19.27 21.40 -1.40
C SER A 139 19.41 21.55 0.12
N ALA A 140 18.65 22.44 0.76
CA ALA A 140 18.65 22.59 2.20
C ALA A 140 18.06 21.36 2.88
N LEU A 141 16.94 20.83 2.37
CA LEU A 141 16.32 19.59 2.84
C LEU A 141 17.27 18.39 2.74
N GLU A 142 17.93 18.19 1.59
CA GLU A 142 18.86 17.07 1.39
C GLU A 142 20.05 17.10 2.35
N GLN A 143 20.46 18.31 2.76
CA GLN A 143 21.61 18.52 3.63
C GLN A 143 21.23 18.67 5.11
N ASP A 144 19.97 18.40 5.49
CA ASP A 144 19.43 18.62 6.84
C ASP A 144 19.69 20.06 7.36
N LYS A 145 19.69 21.04 6.46
CA LYS A 145 19.90 22.46 6.77
C LYS A 145 18.57 23.17 6.96
N LYS A 146 18.63 24.28 7.70
CA LYS A 146 17.47 25.16 7.87
C LYS A 146 17.11 25.80 6.53
N ILE A 147 15.84 25.67 6.14
CA ILE A 147 15.29 26.32 4.95
C ILE A 147 15.14 27.83 5.21
N PRO A 148 15.66 28.71 4.34
CA PRO A 148 15.44 30.15 4.43
C PRO A 148 13.96 30.50 4.22
N LYS A 149 13.44 31.44 5.02
CA LYS A 149 12.03 31.80 4.96
C LYS A 149 11.69 32.52 3.65
N GLU A 150 12.64 33.31 3.17
CA GLU A 150 12.57 34.10 1.95
C GLU A 150 12.41 33.21 0.71
N ASP A 151 13.08 32.04 0.70
CA ASP A 151 12.97 31.07 -0.40
C ASP A 151 11.63 30.33 -0.37
N LEU A 152 11.12 30.02 0.84
CA LEU A 152 9.79 29.44 0.99
C LEU A 152 8.68 30.38 0.50
N GLU A 153 8.81 31.70 0.70
CA GLU A 153 7.81 32.65 0.22
C GLU A 153 7.84 32.83 -1.31
N GLN A 154 8.97 32.54 -1.96
CA GLN A 154 9.13 32.65 -3.41
C GLN A 154 8.57 31.46 -4.21
N ILE A 155 8.31 30.33 -3.55
CA ILE A 155 7.66 29.18 -4.18
C ILE A 155 6.13 29.21 -4.03
N SER A 156 5.45 28.56 -4.99
CA SER A 156 3.99 28.55 -5.03
C SER A 156 3.37 27.96 -3.75
N PRO A 157 2.18 28.42 -3.33
CA PRO A 157 1.51 27.87 -2.15
C PRO A 157 1.32 26.35 -2.19
N ARG A 158 1.11 25.78 -3.40
CA ARG A 158 1.00 24.33 -3.57
C ARG A 158 2.33 23.63 -3.28
N LEU A 159 3.44 24.17 -3.76
CA LEU A 159 4.76 23.58 -3.54
C LEU A 159 5.18 23.68 -2.07
N ARG A 160 4.94 24.83 -1.42
CA ARG A 160 5.10 24.98 0.04
C ARG A 160 4.32 23.93 0.80
N TYR A 161 3.06 23.74 0.41
CA TYR A 161 2.21 22.74 1.04
C TYR A 161 2.81 21.33 0.89
N LEU A 162 3.27 20.94 -0.30
CA LEU A 162 3.89 19.63 -0.52
C LEU A 162 5.18 19.46 0.30
N ILE A 163 6.03 20.49 0.37
CA ILE A 163 7.25 20.48 1.18
C ILE A 163 6.93 20.35 2.67
N SER A 164 5.87 21.01 3.15
CA SER A 164 5.45 20.89 4.56
C SER A 164 5.02 19.48 4.97
N LEU A 165 4.76 18.58 4.02
CA LEU A 165 4.39 17.19 4.32
C LEU A 165 5.59 16.30 4.67
N ILE A 166 6.82 16.75 4.37
CA ILE A 166 8.06 16.00 4.58
C ILE A 166 9.01 16.65 5.60
N LEU A 167 8.61 17.79 6.16
CA LEU A 167 9.27 18.50 7.26
C LEU A 167 8.69 18.05 8.61
#